data_AF-A0A1H9DCP7-F1
#
_entry.id   AF-A0A1H9DCP7-F1
#
_cell.length_a   1.000
_cell.length_b   1.000
_cell.length_c   1.000
_cell.angle_alpha   90.00
_cell.angle_beta   90.00
_cell.angle_gamma   90.00
#
_symmetry.space_group_name_H-M   'P 1'
#
loop_
_entity.id
_entity.type
_entity.pdbx_description
1 polymer ?
#
loop_
_entity_poly.entity_id
_entity_poly.type
_entity_poly.pdbx_seq_one_letter_code
_entity_poly.pdbx_strand_id
1 'polypeptide(L)'
;MRPRKTDRHLPAKVYQKHGAFYYVHQNKWERLGGTLEEALAAYAKKVQVTSSGAGMPALIDRVLTQVSPTLKPNTVLQYTAAAERLKDILAEFNPDQVLPRHVAAIKNSMAATPNMGNRVLSFLRAVFTYAVEWQIVDSNPCIGIRRHAEKKRDRYLTDEEFQAICAQATENMRVIYQMAYLTAQRINDVLSIRLADITEDGIAFKQQKTDKRLIVKMTPDLADVIARAKALPRSARGLTLFTTKRTCKPVIYETVKQQWRKACERAGVGNATLHDIRAKSLTDAKREGKDATKLAGHADPRMTDRYIRLREIDIADGPTLPRKKPSKTEQQAG
;
A
#
# COMPACT_ATOMS: atom_id res chain seq x y z
N MET A 1 28.50 -8.10 -16.39
CA MET A 1 29.80 -7.47 -16.75
C MET A 1 30.89 -8.52 -16.56
N ARG A 2 31.73 -8.79 -17.56
CA ARG A 2 32.82 -9.79 -17.45
C ARG A 2 33.90 -9.23 -16.50
N PRO A 3 34.36 -9.98 -15.48
CA PRO A 3 35.39 -9.49 -14.56
C PRO A 3 36.68 -9.11 -15.31
N ARG A 4 37.32 -8.00 -14.94
CA ARG A 4 38.58 -7.58 -15.58
C ARG A 4 39.68 -8.63 -15.34
N LYS A 5 40.38 -9.01 -16.42
CA LYS A 5 41.52 -9.96 -16.34
C LYS A 5 42.85 -9.24 -16.08
N THR A 6 43.00 -8.00 -16.53
CA THR A 6 44.22 -7.17 -16.41
C THR A 6 43.96 -5.89 -15.60
N ASP A 7 45.04 -5.23 -15.16
CA ASP A 7 45.06 -3.91 -14.52
C ASP A 7 44.31 -3.79 -13.19
N ARG A 8 44.14 -4.87 -12.41
CA ARG A 8 43.20 -4.94 -11.27
C ARG A 8 43.33 -3.82 -10.22
N HIS A 9 44.52 -3.59 -9.69
CA HIS A 9 45.23 -2.34 -9.93
C HIS A 9 44.51 -0.99 -9.82
N LEU A 10 43.96 -0.61 -10.98
CA LEU A 10 43.55 0.73 -11.33
C LEU A 10 42.07 0.96 -10.98
N PRO A 11 41.64 2.22 -10.82
CA PRO A 11 40.24 2.55 -10.61
C PRO A 11 39.31 2.01 -11.73
N ALA A 12 38.01 1.97 -11.44
CA ALA A 12 37.01 1.51 -12.41
C ALA A 12 37.07 2.34 -13.70
N LYS A 13 36.87 1.68 -14.85
CA LYS A 13 36.94 2.29 -16.19
C LYS A 13 38.31 2.89 -16.55
N VAL A 14 39.35 2.69 -15.72
CA VAL A 14 40.73 3.10 -16.02
C VAL A 14 41.56 1.91 -16.51
N TYR A 15 42.24 2.10 -17.63
CA TYR A 15 43.06 1.09 -18.30
C TYR A 15 44.42 1.66 -18.65
N GLN A 16 45.46 0.83 -18.59
CA GLN A 16 46.79 1.20 -19.08
C GLN A 16 46.98 0.67 -20.49
N LYS A 17 47.40 1.53 -21.42
CA LYS A 17 47.68 1.16 -22.81
C LYS A 17 48.80 2.02 -23.37
N HIS A 18 49.77 1.41 -24.06
CA HIS A 18 50.91 2.11 -24.68
C HIS A 18 51.63 3.13 -23.75
N GLY A 19 51.86 2.76 -22.49
CA GLY A 19 52.58 3.63 -21.54
C GLY A 19 51.78 4.82 -21.00
N ALA A 20 50.47 4.91 -21.26
CA ALA A 20 49.60 5.94 -20.71
C ALA A 20 48.32 5.32 -20.11
N PHE A 21 47.64 6.10 -19.28
CA PHE A 21 46.39 5.72 -18.65
C PHE A 21 45.20 6.36 -19.36
N TYR A 22 44.12 5.60 -19.51
CA TYR A 22 42.93 6.01 -20.23
C TYR A 22 41.66 5.71 -19.43
N TYR A 23 40.70 6.64 -19.48
CA TYR A 23 39.33 6.41 -19.05
C TYR A 23 38.51 5.90 -20.24
N VAL A 24 37.80 4.79 -20.04
CA VAL A 24 37.02 4.14 -21.09
C VAL A 24 35.54 4.16 -20.72
N HIS A 25 34.75 4.87 -21.52
CA HIS A 25 33.29 4.92 -21.38
C HIS A 25 32.65 4.94 -22.77
N GLN A 26 31.60 4.14 -22.99
CA GLN A 26 30.90 4.04 -24.28
C GLN A 26 31.84 3.80 -25.49
N ASN A 27 32.82 2.90 -25.33
CA ASN A 27 33.87 2.61 -26.33
C ASN A 27 34.76 3.80 -26.73
N LYS A 28 34.64 4.96 -26.07
CA LYS A 28 35.55 6.09 -26.24
C LYS A 28 36.70 5.97 -25.24
N TRP A 29 37.91 6.22 -25.73
CA TRP A 29 39.15 6.18 -24.96
C TRP A 29 39.64 7.61 -24.76
N GLU A 30 39.60 8.08 -23.51
CA GLU A 30 40.05 9.41 -23.15
C GLU A 30 41.34 9.31 -22.35
N ARG A 31 42.40 10.00 -22.78
CA ARG A 31 43.69 9.95 -22.10
C ARG A 31 43.64 10.71 -20.77
N LEU A 32 44.10 10.07 -19.69
CA LEU A 32 44.14 10.63 -18.35
C LEU A 32 45.53 11.16 -17.96
N GLY A 33 46.61 10.54 -18.42
CA GLY A 33 47.97 10.92 -18.04
C GLY A 33 49.04 9.92 -18.48
N GLY A 34 50.30 10.30 -18.35
CA GLY A 34 51.45 9.41 -18.60
C GLY A 34 51.86 8.62 -17.35
N THR A 35 51.66 9.21 -16.17
CA THR A 35 51.96 8.57 -14.88
C THR A 35 50.68 8.19 -14.14
N LEU A 36 50.80 7.28 -13.16
CA LEU A 36 49.66 6.84 -12.35
C LEU A 36 49.10 8.01 -11.51
N GLU A 37 49.97 8.87 -10.98
CA GLU A 37 49.56 10.02 -10.15
C GLU A 37 48.73 11.03 -10.94
N GLU A 38 49.19 11.40 -12.14
CA GLU A 38 48.44 12.27 -13.07
C GLU A 38 47.09 11.64 -13.43
N ALA A 39 47.10 10.34 -13.71
CA ALA A 39 45.90 9.62 -14.09
C ALA A 39 44.87 9.57 -12.95
N LEU A 40 45.33 9.37 -11.70
CA LEU A 40 44.48 9.38 -10.52
C LEU A 40 43.91 10.77 -10.24
N ALA A 41 44.69 11.84 -10.40
CA ALA A 41 44.22 13.21 -10.23
C ALA A 41 43.20 13.61 -11.32
N ALA A 42 43.46 13.26 -12.58
CA ALA A 42 42.54 13.49 -13.69
C ALA A 42 41.26 12.65 -13.56
N TYR A 43 41.39 11.40 -13.11
CA TYR A 43 40.27 10.54 -12.78
C TYR A 43 39.44 11.10 -11.63
N ALA A 44 40.06 11.55 -10.54
CA ALA A 44 39.36 12.16 -9.41
C ALA A 44 38.57 13.41 -9.82
N LYS A 45 39.17 14.28 -10.65
CA LYS A 45 38.48 15.43 -11.25
C LYS A 45 37.33 15.00 -12.16
N LYS A 46 37.49 13.97 -12.99
CA LYS A 46 36.41 13.46 -13.85
C LYS A 46 35.29 12.83 -13.05
N VAL A 47 35.60 12.04 -12.03
CA VAL A 47 34.59 11.50 -11.11
C VAL A 47 33.87 12.65 -10.41
N GLN A 48 34.58 13.65 -9.85
CA GLN A 48 33.98 14.84 -9.26
C GLN A 48 33.12 15.66 -10.25
N VAL A 49 33.55 15.82 -11.49
CA VAL A 49 32.80 16.56 -12.53
C VAL A 49 31.58 15.75 -13.01
N THR A 50 31.67 14.43 -13.05
CA THR A 50 30.50 13.56 -13.30
C THR A 50 29.56 13.55 -12.07
N SER A 51 30.09 13.79 -10.86
CA SER A 51 29.37 14.07 -9.62
C SER A 51 28.77 15.49 -9.55
N SER A 52 28.77 16.27 -10.65
CA SER A 52 28.02 17.54 -10.73
C SER A 52 26.50 17.32 -10.73
N GLY A 53 26.03 16.08 -10.85
CA GLY A 53 24.69 15.70 -10.39
C GLY A 53 24.70 15.66 -8.87
N ALA A 54 24.15 16.70 -8.24
CA ALA A 54 23.96 16.75 -6.79
C ALA A 54 23.51 15.36 -6.27
N GLY A 55 24.20 14.85 -5.24
CA GLY A 55 24.20 13.43 -4.84
C GLY A 55 22.83 12.81 -4.54
N MET A 56 22.79 11.65 -3.88
CA MET A 56 21.52 10.97 -3.61
C MET A 56 20.42 11.87 -3.02
N PRO A 57 20.70 12.82 -2.09
CA PRO A 57 19.68 13.74 -1.60
C PRO A 57 18.99 14.57 -2.68
N ALA A 58 19.75 15.16 -3.60
CA ALA A 58 19.17 16.00 -4.64
C ALA A 58 18.46 15.19 -5.72
N LEU A 59 18.96 13.98 -6.04
CA LEU A 59 18.23 13.04 -6.89
C LEU A 59 16.88 12.66 -6.28
N ILE A 60 16.85 12.38 -4.97
CA ILE A 60 15.63 12.05 -4.22
C ILE A 60 14.64 13.22 -4.29
N ASP A 61 15.08 14.46 -4.01
CA ASP A 61 14.21 15.65 -4.06
C ASP A 61 13.69 15.92 -5.48
N ARG A 62 14.55 15.76 -6.50
CA ARG A 62 14.15 15.89 -7.91
C ARG A 62 13.07 14.89 -8.27
N VAL A 63 13.22 13.63 -7.88
CA VAL A 63 12.20 12.59 -8.15
C VAL A 63 10.92 12.85 -7.36
N LEU A 64 11.02 13.24 -6.09
CA LEU A 64 9.85 13.56 -5.28
C LEU A 64 9.04 14.69 -5.92
N THR A 65 9.68 15.75 -6.38
CA THR A 65 9.06 16.85 -7.12
C THR A 65 8.40 16.37 -8.41
N GLN A 66 9.08 15.50 -9.18
CA GLN A 66 8.56 14.96 -10.44
C GLN A 66 7.28 14.13 -10.24
N VAL A 67 7.24 13.26 -9.22
CA VAL A 67 6.12 12.33 -9.03
C VAL A 67 4.94 12.97 -8.29
N SER A 68 5.19 13.92 -7.39
CA SER A 68 4.17 14.46 -6.48
C SER A 68 2.88 14.96 -7.15
N PRO A 69 2.92 15.69 -8.29
CA PRO A 69 1.71 16.19 -8.96
C PRO A 69 0.74 15.09 -9.42
N THR A 70 1.26 13.88 -9.67
CA THR A 70 0.47 12.74 -10.17
C THR A 70 -0.10 11.86 -9.04
N LEU A 71 0.32 12.10 -7.80
CA LEU A 71 0.02 11.24 -6.66
C LEU A 71 -1.07 11.84 -5.78
N LYS A 72 -1.85 10.97 -5.12
CA LYS A 72 -2.81 11.41 -4.11
C LYS A 72 -2.07 12.05 -2.92
N PRO A 73 -2.64 13.07 -2.24
CA PRO A 73 -1.94 13.80 -1.16
C PRO A 73 -1.34 12.91 -0.07
N ASN A 74 -2.07 11.88 0.37
CA ASN A 74 -1.55 10.94 1.37
C ASN A 74 -0.39 10.09 0.85
N THR A 75 -0.34 9.79 -0.45
CA THR A 75 0.80 9.10 -1.07
C THR A 75 2.01 10.02 -1.12
N VAL A 76 1.82 11.32 -1.42
CA VAL A 76 2.89 12.32 -1.35
C VAL A 76 3.47 12.38 0.06
N LEU A 77 2.63 12.55 1.09
CA LEU A 77 3.08 12.55 2.49
C LEU A 77 3.90 11.30 2.86
N GLN A 78 3.46 10.13 2.38
CA GLN A 78 4.15 8.86 2.59
C GLN A 78 5.49 8.78 1.86
N TYR A 79 5.60 9.35 0.66
CA TYR A 79 6.83 9.40 -0.11
C TYR A 79 7.79 10.45 0.43
N THR A 80 7.31 11.60 0.88
CA THR A 80 8.11 12.61 1.58
C THR A 80 8.77 12.03 2.83
N ALA A 81 8.02 11.32 3.67
CA ALA A 81 8.60 10.67 4.85
C ALA A 81 9.64 9.60 4.50
N ALA A 82 9.46 8.88 3.39
CA ALA A 82 10.45 7.93 2.88
C ALA A 82 11.67 8.65 2.30
N ALA A 83 11.46 9.78 1.62
CA ALA A 83 12.50 10.62 1.05
C ALA A 83 13.44 11.15 2.12
N GLU A 84 12.92 11.82 3.15
CA GLU A 84 13.74 12.36 4.25
C GLU A 84 14.64 11.28 4.86
N ARG A 85 14.07 10.11 5.16
CA ARG A 85 14.85 8.99 5.69
C ARG A 85 15.94 8.50 4.72
N LEU A 86 15.65 8.44 3.42
CA LEU A 86 16.64 8.04 2.42
C LEU A 86 17.72 9.09 2.22
N LYS A 87 17.40 10.38 2.33
CA LYS A 87 18.37 11.47 2.28
C LYS A 87 19.36 11.36 3.43
N ASP A 88 18.89 11.02 4.64
CA ASP A 88 19.77 10.78 5.79
C ASP A 88 20.67 9.56 5.56
N ILE A 89 20.09 8.41 5.16
CA ILE A 89 20.86 7.15 5.03
C ILE A 89 21.85 7.20 3.87
N LEU A 90 21.50 7.89 2.79
CA LEU A 90 22.30 7.97 1.57
C LEU A 90 22.98 9.34 1.40
N ALA A 91 23.12 10.13 2.47
CA ALA A 91 23.63 11.50 2.41
C ALA A 91 24.98 11.61 1.70
N GLU A 92 25.88 10.66 1.96
CA GLU A 92 27.24 10.63 1.43
C GLU A 92 27.38 9.85 0.11
N PHE A 93 26.28 9.31 -0.42
CA PHE A 93 26.31 8.50 -1.64
C PHE A 93 26.03 9.36 -2.88
N ASN A 94 26.83 9.13 -3.92
CA ASN A 94 26.44 9.41 -5.29
C ASN A 94 25.55 8.29 -5.85
N PRO A 95 24.65 8.59 -6.81
CA PRO A 95 23.74 7.58 -7.38
C PRO A 95 24.44 6.33 -7.93
N ASP A 96 25.60 6.47 -8.56
CA ASP A 96 26.40 5.39 -9.13
C ASP A 96 27.10 4.51 -8.08
N GLN A 97 27.23 4.99 -6.84
CA GLN A 97 27.82 4.27 -5.72
C GLN A 97 26.81 3.36 -4.99
N VAL A 98 25.50 3.54 -5.24
CA VAL A 98 24.47 2.74 -4.59
C VAL A 98 24.38 1.37 -5.24
N LEU A 99 24.77 0.34 -4.49
CA LEU A 99 24.77 -1.06 -4.93
C LEU A 99 23.60 -1.84 -4.32
N PRO A 100 23.20 -2.99 -4.90
CA PRO A 100 22.13 -3.84 -4.35
C PRO A 100 22.35 -4.22 -2.88
N ARG A 101 23.60 -4.40 -2.44
CA ARG A 101 23.95 -4.66 -1.03
C ARG A 101 23.57 -3.51 -0.08
N HIS A 102 23.68 -2.25 -0.53
CA HIS A 102 23.29 -1.08 0.26
C HIS A 102 21.76 -1.01 0.36
N VAL A 103 21.05 -1.28 -0.73
CA VAL A 103 19.58 -1.37 -0.74
C VAL A 103 19.09 -2.50 0.19
N ALA A 104 19.76 -3.65 0.17
CA ALA A 104 19.48 -4.76 1.08
C ALA A 104 19.72 -4.39 2.56
N ALA A 105 20.81 -3.65 2.85
CA ALA A 105 21.10 -3.16 4.20
C ALA A 105 20.01 -2.18 4.70
N ILE A 106 19.59 -1.22 3.86
CA ILE A 106 18.49 -0.29 4.16
C ILE A 106 17.19 -1.05 4.44
N LYS A 107 16.87 -2.05 3.61
CA LYS A 107 15.70 -2.88 3.83
C LYS A 107 15.81 -3.61 5.19
N ASN A 108 16.94 -4.26 5.45
CA ASN A 108 17.13 -5.10 6.63
C ASN A 108 17.12 -4.29 7.95
N SER A 109 17.65 -3.06 7.95
CA SER A 109 17.57 -2.18 9.13
C SER A 109 16.13 -1.85 9.53
N MET A 110 15.17 -2.02 8.60
CA MET A 110 13.75 -1.77 8.79
C MET A 110 12.93 -3.06 8.98
N ALA A 111 13.56 -4.19 9.31
CA ALA A 111 12.87 -5.47 9.49
C ALA A 111 11.80 -5.44 10.61
N ALA A 112 12.02 -4.65 11.67
CA ALA A 112 11.04 -4.47 12.75
C ALA A 112 9.77 -3.72 12.32
N THR A 113 9.84 -2.96 11.22
CA THR A 113 8.71 -2.17 10.69
C THR A 113 8.48 -2.50 9.20
N PRO A 114 8.07 -3.74 8.87
CA PRO A 114 8.09 -4.25 7.49
C PRO A 114 7.26 -3.40 6.52
N ASN A 115 6.11 -2.88 6.95
CA ASN A 115 5.28 -1.99 6.13
C ASN A 115 5.97 -0.68 5.77
N MET A 116 6.74 -0.11 6.71
CA MET A 116 7.51 1.10 6.45
C MET A 116 8.73 0.78 5.59
N GLY A 117 9.46 -0.31 5.88
CA GLY A 117 10.59 -0.76 5.06
C GLY A 117 10.20 -1.01 3.61
N ASN A 118 9.04 -1.64 3.40
CA ASN A 118 8.47 -1.87 2.08
C ASN A 118 8.05 -0.58 1.35
N ARG A 119 7.64 0.46 2.10
CA ARG A 119 7.34 1.79 1.54
C ARG A 119 8.60 2.53 1.13
N VAL A 120 9.62 2.53 1.99
CA VAL A 120 10.95 3.09 1.67
C VAL A 120 11.54 2.40 0.44
N LEU A 121 11.51 1.06 0.40
CA LEU A 121 11.97 0.30 -0.77
C LEU A 121 11.16 0.62 -2.03
N SER A 122 9.83 0.79 -1.93
CA SER A 122 8.99 1.20 -3.05
C SER A 122 9.40 2.56 -3.61
N PHE A 123 9.64 3.55 -2.74
CA PHE A 123 10.04 4.87 -3.17
C PHE A 123 11.47 4.88 -3.73
N LEU A 124 12.41 4.21 -3.09
CA LEU A 124 13.79 4.07 -3.58
C LEU A 124 13.85 3.40 -4.96
N ARG A 125 13.00 2.40 -5.20
CA ARG A 125 12.83 1.80 -6.54
C ARG A 125 12.40 2.84 -7.57
N ALA A 126 11.43 3.70 -7.23
CA ALA A 126 10.98 4.77 -8.12
C ALA A 126 12.10 5.77 -8.39
N VAL A 127 12.86 6.16 -7.36
CA VAL A 127 14.04 7.04 -7.49
C VAL A 127 15.03 6.49 -8.52
N PHE A 128 15.40 5.21 -8.40
CA PHE A 128 16.34 4.60 -9.33
C PHE A 128 15.74 4.26 -10.70
N THR A 129 14.42 4.12 -10.82
CA THR A 129 13.77 4.03 -12.14
C THR A 129 13.93 5.34 -12.89
N TYR A 130 13.64 6.48 -12.27
CA TYR A 130 13.87 7.79 -12.87
C TYR A 130 15.36 8.08 -13.11
N ALA A 131 16.24 7.65 -12.22
CA ALA A 131 17.69 7.82 -12.41
C ALA A 131 18.21 7.08 -13.65
N VAL A 132 17.67 5.89 -13.95
CA VAL A 132 17.97 5.16 -15.19
C VAL A 132 17.37 5.88 -16.40
N GLU A 133 16.11 6.30 -16.32
CA GLU A 133 15.42 7.04 -17.41
C GLU A 133 16.15 8.34 -17.77
N TRP A 134 16.65 9.06 -16.77
CA TRP A 134 17.44 10.28 -16.94
C TRP A 134 18.92 10.02 -17.22
N GLN A 135 19.32 8.76 -17.42
CA GLN A 135 20.70 8.36 -17.72
C GLN A 135 21.74 8.82 -16.68
N ILE A 136 21.31 8.99 -15.42
CA ILE A 136 22.17 9.30 -14.28
C ILE A 136 22.92 8.05 -13.82
N VAL A 137 22.28 6.88 -13.92
CA VAL A 137 22.88 5.58 -13.61
C VAL A 137 22.60 4.58 -14.72
N ASP A 138 23.51 3.63 -14.90
CA ASP A 138 23.39 2.58 -15.93
C ASP A 138 22.35 1.49 -15.57
N SER A 139 22.02 1.33 -14.29
CA SER A 139 21.10 0.28 -13.83
C SER A 139 20.44 0.62 -12.49
N ASN A 140 19.26 0.02 -12.23
CA ASN A 140 18.54 0.19 -10.98
C ASN A 140 19.03 -0.84 -9.92
N PRO A 141 19.71 -0.41 -8.85
CA PRO A 141 20.25 -1.30 -7.81
C PRO A 141 19.17 -1.97 -6.95
N CYS A 142 17.91 -1.56 -7.07
CA CYS A 142 16.80 -2.15 -6.32
C CYS A 142 16.21 -3.40 -6.99
N ILE A 143 16.63 -3.71 -8.23
CA ILE A 143 16.17 -4.90 -8.96
C ILE A 143 16.62 -6.17 -8.21
N GLY A 144 15.72 -7.15 -8.08
CA GLY A 144 15.99 -8.41 -7.38
C GLY A 144 15.85 -8.35 -5.85
N ILE A 145 15.78 -7.16 -5.25
CA ILE A 145 15.60 -7.03 -3.79
C ILE A 145 14.15 -7.33 -3.41
N ARG A 146 13.91 -8.44 -2.71
CA ARG A 146 12.56 -8.85 -2.28
C ARG A 146 12.02 -7.93 -1.19
N ARG A 147 10.69 -7.72 -1.17
CA ARG A 147 9.98 -7.04 -0.07
C ARG A 147 10.05 -7.86 1.23
N HIS A 148 9.85 -7.19 2.36
CA HIS A 148 9.56 -7.86 3.63
C HIS A 148 8.22 -8.59 3.54
N ALA A 149 8.14 -9.77 4.16
CA ALA A 149 6.88 -10.47 4.33
C ALA A 149 6.01 -9.68 5.33
N GLU A 150 4.78 -9.36 4.92
CA GLU A 150 3.81 -8.68 5.77
C GLU A 150 2.85 -9.74 6.33
N LYS A 151 2.75 -9.85 7.66
CA LYS A 151 1.71 -10.68 8.27
C LYS A 151 0.36 -10.04 7.97
N LYS A 152 -0.49 -10.78 7.26
CA LYS A 152 -1.87 -10.37 7.04
C LYS A 152 -2.56 -10.43 8.41
N ARG A 153 -3.14 -9.31 8.84
CA ARG A 153 -4.09 -9.30 9.96
C ARG A 153 -5.20 -10.30 9.64
N ASP A 154 -5.69 -11.06 10.61
CA ASP A 154 -6.69 -12.13 10.50
C ASP A 154 -7.86 -11.96 11.49
N ARG A 155 -7.76 -11.02 12.44
CA ARG A 155 -8.81 -10.71 13.40
C ARG A 155 -10.19 -10.51 12.74
N TYR A 156 -11.16 -11.29 13.21
CA TYR A 156 -12.59 -11.06 13.04
C TYR A 156 -13.15 -10.29 14.24
N LEU A 157 -14.13 -9.42 14.02
CA LEU A 157 -14.86 -8.73 15.08
C LEU A 157 -16.20 -9.45 15.26
N THR A 158 -16.44 -10.03 16.43
CA THR A 158 -17.67 -10.82 16.67
C THR A 158 -18.91 -9.93 16.76
N ASP A 159 -20.10 -10.54 16.74
CA ASP A 159 -21.35 -9.81 16.92
C ASP A 159 -21.42 -9.18 18.32
N GLU A 160 -21.02 -9.93 19.35
CA GLU A 160 -20.98 -9.49 20.74
C GLU A 160 -19.98 -8.34 20.93
N GLU A 161 -18.78 -8.46 20.36
CA GLU A 161 -17.76 -7.39 20.41
C GLU A 161 -18.27 -6.12 19.72
N PHE A 162 -18.86 -6.24 18.53
CA PHE A 162 -19.36 -5.09 17.78
C PHE A 162 -20.54 -4.41 18.50
N GLN A 163 -21.46 -5.19 19.06
CA GLN A 163 -22.57 -4.69 19.86
C GLN A 163 -22.08 -4.00 21.14
N ALA A 164 -21.12 -4.60 21.86
CA ALA A 164 -20.53 -4.00 23.06
C ALA A 164 -19.85 -2.66 22.77
N ILE A 165 -19.09 -2.57 21.67
CA ILE A 165 -18.48 -1.31 21.22
C ILE A 165 -19.56 -0.28 20.88
N CYS A 166 -20.61 -0.67 20.17
CA CYS A 166 -21.72 0.22 19.82
C CYS A 166 -22.46 0.72 21.06
N ALA A 167 -22.69 -0.13 22.06
CA ALA A 167 -23.31 0.24 23.32
C ALA A 167 -22.50 1.31 24.07
N GLN A 168 -21.17 1.20 24.04
CA GLN A 168 -20.26 2.15 24.68
C GLN A 168 -19.98 3.41 23.84
N ALA A 169 -20.48 3.50 22.61
CA ALA A 169 -20.33 4.66 21.73
C ALA A 169 -21.44 5.69 21.95
N THR A 170 -21.13 6.97 21.74
CA THR A 170 -22.17 8.01 21.62
C THR A 170 -23.01 7.75 20.37
N GLU A 171 -24.27 8.20 20.34
CA GLU A 171 -25.16 7.93 19.20
C GLU A 171 -24.56 8.42 17.87
N ASN A 172 -23.93 9.60 17.86
CA ASN A 172 -23.22 10.13 16.69
C ASN A 172 -22.16 9.18 16.13
N MET A 173 -21.44 8.46 17.00
CA MET A 173 -20.42 7.49 16.58
C MET A 173 -21.03 6.13 16.25
N ARG A 174 -22.05 5.72 17.01
CA ARG A 174 -22.76 4.45 16.81
C ARG A 174 -23.35 4.35 15.41
N VAL A 175 -24.05 5.39 14.94
CA VAL A 175 -24.61 5.42 13.58
C VAL A 175 -23.53 5.36 12.50
N ILE A 176 -22.34 5.92 12.74
CA ILE A 176 -21.20 5.84 11.81
C ILE A 176 -20.68 4.40 11.75
N TYR A 177 -20.55 3.71 12.88
CA TYR A 177 -20.07 2.33 12.92
C TYR A 177 -21.06 1.37 12.27
N GLN A 178 -22.35 1.54 12.55
CA GLN A 178 -23.43 0.76 11.93
C GLN A 178 -23.51 1.02 10.42
N MET A 179 -23.38 2.27 9.98
CA MET A 179 -23.32 2.61 8.56
C MET A 179 -22.10 1.95 7.87
N ALA A 180 -20.93 1.96 8.51
CA ALA A 180 -19.75 1.29 7.99
C ALA A 180 -19.92 -0.22 7.89
N TYR A 181 -20.62 -0.83 8.85
CA TYR A 181 -20.97 -2.25 8.82
C TYR A 181 -21.97 -2.56 7.70
N LEU A 182 -23.10 -1.87 7.63
CA LEU A 182 -24.17 -2.17 6.66
C LEU A 182 -23.75 -1.96 5.20
N THR A 183 -22.89 -0.97 4.95
CA THR A 183 -22.46 -0.63 3.59
C THR A 183 -21.15 -1.32 3.19
N ALA A 184 -20.46 -1.92 4.16
CA ALA A 184 -19.07 -2.35 4.07
C ALA A 184 -18.07 -1.27 3.61
N GLN A 185 -18.45 0.00 3.40
CA GLN A 185 -17.58 0.98 2.73
C GLN A 185 -16.40 1.41 3.62
N ARG A 186 -15.35 1.97 3.00
CA ARG A 186 -14.23 2.52 3.80
C ARG A 186 -14.76 3.69 4.60
N ILE A 187 -14.27 3.85 5.82
CA ILE A 187 -14.79 4.88 6.73
C ILE A 187 -14.71 6.30 6.15
N ASN A 188 -13.69 6.67 5.37
CA ASN A 188 -13.67 7.97 4.70
C ASN A 188 -14.79 8.13 3.64
N ASP A 189 -15.13 7.05 2.95
CA ASP A 189 -16.25 7.04 1.99
C ASP A 189 -17.59 7.20 2.75
N VAL A 190 -17.73 6.53 3.91
CA VAL A 190 -18.90 6.67 4.81
C VAL A 190 -19.06 8.08 5.36
N LEU A 191 -17.97 8.70 5.83
CA LEU A 191 -17.99 10.07 6.35
C LEU A 191 -18.30 11.12 5.27
N SER A 192 -18.11 10.77 4.01
CA SER A 192 -18.34 11.65 2.86
C SER A 192 -19.72 11.47 2.22
N ILE A 193 -20.60 10.61 2.76
CA ILE A 193 -21.97 10.42 2.25
C ILE A 193 -22.69 11.76 2.29
N ARG A 194 -23.11 12.27 1.13
CA ARG A 194 -23.92 13.49 1.04
C ARG A 194 -25.39 13.12 1.18
N LEU A 195 -26.19 14.06 1.68
CA LEU A 195 -27.64 13.86 1.74
C LEU A 195 -28.26 13.62 0.36
N ALA A 196 -27.69 14.22 -0.69
CA ALA A 196 -28.12 14.03 -2.08
C ALA A 196 -27.76 12.66 -2.67
N ASP A 197 -26.88 11.89 -2.03
CA ASP A 197 -26.51 10.54 -2.49
C ASP A 197 -27.44 9.46 -1.92
N ILE A 198 -28.40 9.84 -1.07
CA ILE A 198 -29.36 8.96 -0.41
C ILE A 198 -30.69 9.06 -1.14
N THR A 199 -31.17 7.92 -1.64
CA THR A 199 -32.42 7.75 -2.39
C THR A 199 -33.23 6.60 -1.81
N GLU A 200 -34.44 6.38 -2.33
CA GLU A 200 -35.26 5.20 -1.97
C GLU A 200 -34.57 3.88 -2.37
N ASP A 201 -33.82 3.88 -3.48
CA ASP A 201 -33.08 2.72 -3.95
C ASP A 201 -31.88 2.37 -3.05
N GLY A 202 -31.32 3.34 -2.32
CA GLY A 202 -30.14 3.15 -1.49
C GLY A 202 -29.19 4.35 -1.44
N ILE A 203 -27.93 4.06 -1.12
CA ILE A 203 -26.86 5.06 -1.03
C ILE A 203 -25.88 4.88 -2.20
N ALA A 204 -25.72 5.93 -3.00
CA ALA A 204 -24.72 5.97 -4.07
C ALA A 204 -23.32 6.32 -3.51
N PHE A 205 -22.30 5.54 -3.91
CA PHE A 205 -20.91 5.78 -3.54
C PHE A 205 -20.05 6.01 -4.78
N LYS A 206 -19.10 6.94 -4.68
CA LYS A 206 -17.89 7.01 -5.50
C LYS A 206 -16.68 6.89 -4.57
N GLN A 207 -16.05 5.71 -4.54
CA GLN A 207 -14.98 5.43 -3.58
C GLN A 207 -13.75 6.32 -3.83
N GLN A 208 -13.26 7.04 -2.81
CA GLN A 208 -12.14 7.97 -2.95
C GLN A 208 -10.82 7.29 -3.33
N LYS A 209 -10.63 6.04 -2.92
CA LYS A 209 -9.37 5.31 -3.16
C LYS A 209 -9.25 4.81 -4.60
N THR A 210 -10.33 4.29 -5.17
CA THR A 210 -10.35 3.53 -6.43
C THR A 210 -11.25 4.13 -7.50
N ASP A 211 -12.00 5.19 -7.18
CA ASP A 211 -13.01 5.85 -8.03
C ASP A 211 -14.15 4.95 -8.52
N LYS A 212 -14.28 3.73 -7.96
CA LYS A 212 -15.37 2.81 -8.28
C LYS A 212 -16.70 3.36 -7.80
N ARG A 213 -17.72 3.24 -8.65
CA ARG A 213 -19.10 3.62 -8.36
C ARG A 213 -19.95 2.39 -8.05
N LEU A 214 -20.80 2.50 -7.04
CA LEU A 214 -21.79 1.47 -6.70
C LEU A 214 -22.96 2.10 -5.92
N ILE A 215 -24.07 1.38 -5.86
CA ILE A 215 -25.19 1.68 -4.96
C ILE A 215 -25.29 0.54 -3.96
N VAL A 216 -25.31 0.88 -2.66
CA VAL A 216 -25.70 -0.07 -1.62
C VAL A 216 -27.20 0.06 -1.45
N LYS A 217 -27.93 -1.02 -1.75
CA LYS A 217 -29.40 -1.04 -1.73
C LYS A 217 -29.95 -0.67 -0.36
N MET A 218 -31.08 0.03 -0.34
CA MET A 218 -31.78 0.35 0.89
C MET A 218 -32.28 -0.94 1.56
N THR A 219 -32.01 -1.08 2.85
CA THR A 219 -32.55 -2.12 3.73
C THR A 219 -33.24 -1.46 4.92
N PRO A 220 -34.12 -2.17 5.64
CA PRO A 220 -34.75 -1.61 6.86
C PRO A 220 -33.73 -1.08 7.86
N ASP A 221 -32.66 -1.85 8.13
CA ASP A 221 -31.58 -1.42 9.04
C ASP A 221 -30.82 -0.19 8.52
N LEU A 222 -30.58 -0.10 7.21
CA LEU A 222 -29.91 1.05 6.62
C LEU A 222 -30.78 2.30 6.71
N ALA A 223 -32.09 2.16 6.45
CA ALA A 223 -33.06 3.24 6.57
C ALA A 223 -33.15 3.74 8.04
N ASP A 224 -33.19 2.82 9.01
CA ASP A 224 -33.17 3.15 10.44
C ASP A 224 -31.91 3.94 10.83
N VAL A 225 -30.72 3.47 10.44
CA VAL A 225 -29.47 4.17 10.74
C VAL A 225 -29.44 5.56 10.10
N ILE A 226 -29.96 5.71 8.87
CA ILE A 226 -30.10 7.02 8.21
C ILE A 226 -31.06 7.92 8.99
N ALA A 227 -32.21 7.40 9.42
CA ALA A 227 -33.21 8.16 10.17
C ALA A 227 -32.63 8.65 11.51
N ARG A 228 -31.98 7.76 12.28
CA ARG A 228 -31.28 8.12 13.52
C ARG A 228 -30.18 9.13 13.29
N ALA A 229 -29.36 8.96 12.24
CA ALA A 229 -28.34 9.93 11.87
C ALA A 229 -28.92 11.30 11.50
N LYS A 230 -30.07 11.34 10.81
CA LYS A 230 -30.80 12.59 10.49
C LYS A 230 -31.38 13.26 11.74
N ALA A 231 -31.86 12.49 12.71
CA ALA A 231 -32.45 12.98 13.96
C ALA A 231 -31.42 13.55 14.96
N LEU A 232 -30.12 13.30 14.77
CA LEU A 232 -29.09 13.84 15.65
C LEU A 232 -29.13 15.38 15.73
N PRO A 233 -28.98 15.95 16.95
CA PRO A 233 -29.07 17.39 17.15
C PRO A 233 -27.92 18.11 16.44
N ARG A 234 -28.28 19.11 15.63
CA ARG A 234 -27.37 19.91 14.79
C ARG A 234 -27.79 21.38 14.81
N SER A 235 -26.82 22.29 14.74
CA SER A 235 -27.11 23.73 14.65
C SER A 235 -27.69 24.15 13.30
N ALA A 236 -27.40 23.41 12.23
CA ALA A 236 -27.90 23.62 10.88
C ALA A 236 -27.89 22.30 10.08
N ARG A 237 -28.56 22.26 8.92
CA ARG A 237 -28.42 21.14 7.98
C ARG A 237 -27.08 21.23 7.26
N GLY A 238 -26.23 20.21 7.42
CA GLY A 238 -24.99 20.08 6.67
C GLY A 238 -25.17 19.35 5.33
N LEU A 239 -24.15 19.42 4.48
CA LEU A 239 -24.13 18.74 3.16
C LEU A 239 -23.98 17.22 3.28
N THR A 240 -23.23 16.76 4.29
CA THR A 240 -22.98 15.34 4.57
C THR A 240 -23.94 14.80 5.63
N LEU A 241 -24.18 13.49 5.61
CA LEU A 241 -25.02 12.81 6.59
C LEU A 241 -24.46 12.94 8.01
N PHE A 242 -23.13 12.81 8.14
CA PHE A 242 -22.42 12.88 9.41
C PHE A 242 -21.68 14.23 9.55
N THR A 243 -22.12 15.04 10.50
CA THR A 243 -21.53 16.35 10.79
C THR A 243 -21.26 16.56 12.26
N THR A 244 -20.35 17.48 12.57
CA THR A 244 -20.12 17.97 13.92
C THR A 244 -21.35 18.73 14.44
N LYS A 245 -21.67 18.56 15.73
CA LYS A 245 -22.88 19.14 16.35
C LYS A 245 -22.97 20.67 16.22
N ARG A 246 -21.86 21.39 16.47
CA ARG A 246 -21.84 22.86 16.54
C ARG A 246 -21.53 23.54 15.20
N THR A 247 -20.54 23.02 14.48
CA THR A 247 -20.03 23.68 13.25
C THR A 247 -20.65 23.13 11.97
N CYS A 248 -21.43 22.04 12.06
CA CYS A 248 -22.03 21.35 10.91
C CYS A 248 -21.04 21.00 9.79
N LYS A 249 -19.75 20.89 10.13
CA LYS A 249 -18.70 20.43 9.22
C LYS A 249 -18.69 18.90 9.18
N PRO A 250 -18.25 18.28 8.08
CA PRO A 250 -18.10 16.83 8.01
C PRO A 250 -17.25 16.30 9.16
N VAL A 251 -17.67 15.17 9.74
CA VAL A 251 -16.88 14.49 10.77
C VAL A 251 -15.58 13.98 10.15
N ILE A 252 -14.45 14.26 10.79
CA ILE A 252 -13.13 13.85 10.30
C ILE A 252 -12.74 12.47 10.82
N TYR A 253 -11.97 11.73 10.01
CA TYR A 253 -11.50 10.37 10.31
C TYR A 253 -10.82 10.25 11.68
N GLU A 254 -9.94 11.18 12.03
CA GLU A 254 -9.14 11.10 13.25
C GLU A 254 -10.03 11.15 14.50
N THR A 255 -11.11 11.94 14.47
CA THR A 255 -12.11 11.96 15.54
C THR A 255 -12.77 10.59 15.69
N VAL A 256 -13.21 9.98 14.59
CA VAL A 256 -13.85 8.66 14.61
C VAL A 256 -12.89 7.58 15.11
N LYS A 257 -11.64 7.61 14.67
CA LYS A 257 -10.59 6.68 15.12
C LYS A 257 -10.32 6.79 16.61
N GLN A 258 -10.23 8.01 17.14
CA GLN A 258 -10.06 8.24 18.58
C GLN A 258 -11.27 7.77 19.38
N GLN A 259 -12.48 8.09 18.93
CA GLN A 259 -13.71 7.65 19.60
C GLN A 259 -13.90 6.13 19.53
N TRP A 260 -13.50 5.49 18.42
CA TRP A 260 -13.50 4.04 18.29
C TRP A 260 -12.58 3.39 19.31
N ARG A 261 -11.33 3.88 19.44
CA ARG A 261 -10.39 3.38 20.45
C ARG A 261 -10.97 3.48 21.86
N LYS A 262 -11.55 4.63 22.21
CA LYS A 262 -12.18 4.84 23.53
C LYS A 262 -13.39 3.93 23.75
N ALA A 263 -14.21 3.69 22.72
CA ALA A 263 -15.35 2.78 22.81
C ALA A 263 -14.90 1.32 22.97
N CYS A 264 -13.84 0.90 22.26
CA CYS A 264 -13.22 -0.42 22.43
C CYS A 264 -12.68 -0.61 23.85
N GLU A 265 -11.99 0.38 24.39
CA GLU A 265 -11.46 0.36 25.76
C GLU A 265 -12.58 0.21 26.79
N ARG A 266 -13.64 1.02 26.69
CA ARG A 266 -14.82 0.90 27.57
C ARG A 266 -15.56 -0.43 27.42
N ALA A 267 -15.55 -1.02 26.24
CA ALA A 267 -16.19 -2.30 25.96
C ALA A 267 -15.30 -3.51 26.35
N GLY A 268 -14.06 -3.29 26.81
CA GLY A 268 -13.12 -4.37 27.08
C GLY A 268 -12.62 -5.10 25.82
N VAL A 269 -12.80 -4.52 24.63
CA VAL A 269 -12.44 -5.14 23.35
C VAL A 269 -11.03 -4.67 22.92
N GLY A 270 -10.01 -5.45 23.27
CA GLY A 270 -8.63 -5.16 22.88
C GLY A 270 -8.36 -5.46 21.41
N ASN A 271 -7.38 -4.80 20.78
CA ASN A 271 -6.90 -5.07 19.39
C ASN A 271 -8.00 -5.02 18.29
N ALA A 272 -9.04 -4.18 18.41
CA ALA A 272 -10.00 -3.92 17.33
C ALA A 272 -9.75 -2.56 16.64
N THR A 273 -9.93 -2.51 15.32
CA THR A 273 -9.74 -1.29 14.50
C THR A 273 -10.98 -1.01 13.64
N LEU A 274 -11.15 0.25 13.21
CA LEU A 274 -12.22 0.64 12.28
C LEU A 274 -12.23 -0.20 10.98
N HIS A 275 -11.07 -0.68 10.54
CA HIS A 275 -10.96 -1.50 9.33
C HIS A 275 -11.55 -2.90 9.52
N ASP A 276 -11.59 -3.38 10.77
CA ASP A 276 -12.16 -4.69 11.10
C ASP A 276 -13.69 -4.68 10.96
N ILE A 277 -14.36 -3.52 11.05
CA ILE A 277 -15.81 -3.39 10.74
C ILE A 277 -16.08 -3.80 9.30
N ARG A 278 -15.24 -3.36 8.35
CA ARG A 278 -15.36 -3.74 6.94
C ARG A 278 -15.07 -5.23 6.74
N ALA A 279 -14.07 -5.77 7.43
CA ALA A 279 -13.77 -7.21 7.36
C ALA A 279 -14.93 -8.05 7.91
N LYS A 280 -15.52 -7.63 9.03
CA LYS A 280 -16.74 -8.19 9.62
C LYS A 280 -17.88 -8.19 8.61
N SER A 281 -18.25 -7.00 8.13
CA SER A 281 -19.33 -6.81 7.14
C SER A 281 -19.19 -7.71 5.91
N LEU A 282 -18.00 -7.80 5.33
CA LEU A 282 -17.78 -8.64 4.14
C LEU A 282 -17.80 -10.14 4.47
N THR A 283 -17.36 -10.53 5.67
CA THR A 283 -17.46 -11.91 6.14
C THR A 283 -18.92 -12.30 6.36
N ASP A 284 -19.70 -11.43 7.02
CA ASP A 284 -21.12 -11.64 7.31
C ASP A 284 -21.96 -11.65 6.02
N ALA A 285 -21.72 -10.71 5.11
CA ALA A 285 -22.37 -10.68 3.81
C ALA A 285 -22.13 -11.99 3.03
N LYS A 286 -20.90 -12.52 3.06
CA LYS A 286 -20.60 -13.81 2.41
C LYS A 286 -21.34 -14.97 3.09
N ARG A 287 -21.37 -15.01 4.43
CA ARG A 287 -22.11 -16.02 5.21
C ARG A 287 -23.61 -15.98 4.93
N GLU A 288 -24.16 -14.79 4.71
CA GLU A 288 -25.57 -14.56 4.34
C GLU A 288 -25.86 -14.81 2.84
N GLY A 289 -24.88 -15.32 2.07
CA GLY A 289 -25.04 -15.58 0.64
C GLY A 289 -25.10 -14.33 -0.25
N LYS A 290 -24.74 -13.15 0.28
CA LYS A 290 -24.69 -11.90 -0.48
C LYS A 290 -23.36 -11.77 -1.22
N ASP A 291 -23.36 -11.01 -2.32
CA ASP A 291 -22.15 -10.73 -3.10
C ASP A 291 -21.25 -9.71 -2.39
N ALA A 292 -20.38 -10.21 -1.51
CA ALA A 292 -19.41 -9.42 -0.76
C ALA A 292 -18.44 -8.65 -1.69
N THR A 293 -18.12 -9.17 -2.88
CA THR A 293 -17.19 -8.49 -3.81
C THR A 293 -17.83 -7.26 -4.44
N LYS A 294 -19.10 -7.36 -4.84
CA LYS A 294 -19.88 -6.21 -5.30
C LYS A 294 -20.08 -5.19 -4.18
N LEU A 295 -20.47 -5.64 -2.98
CA LEU A 295 -20.64 -4.78 -1.80
C LEU A 295 -19.35 -4.03 -1.47
N ALA A 296 -18.21 -4.71 -1.48
CA ALA A 296 -16.91 -4.10 -1.25
C ALA A 296 -16.52 -3.08 -2.34
N GLY A 297 -17.09 -3.18 -3.54
CA GLY A 297 -16.61 -2.44 -4.69
C GLY A 297 -15.20 -2.90 -5.12
N HIS A 298 -14.89 -4.19 -5.01
CA HIS A 298 -13.63 -4.74 -5.53
C HIS A 298 -13.79 -5.14 -7.00
N ALA A 299 -12.72 -4.97 -7.80
CA ALA A 299 -12.70 -5.43 -9.19
C ALA A 299 -12.27 -6.92 -9.28
N ASP A 300 -11.38 -7.34 -8.38
CA ASP A 300 -10.87 -8.71 -8.28
C ASP A 300 -11.39 -9.37 -7.00
N PRO A 301 -12.08 -10.53 -7.06
CA PRO A 301 -12.51 -11.29 -5.89
C PRO A 301 -11.39 -11.59 -4.89
N ARG A 302 -10.14 -11.77 -5.34
CA ARG A 302 -8.97 -12.00 -4.48
C ARG A 302 -8.72 -10.85 -3.50
N MET A 303 -9.20 -9.64 -3.81
CA MET A 303 -9.14 -8.51 -2.88
C MET A 303 -10.15 -8.67 -1.76
N THR A 304 -11.33 -9.23 -2.04
CA THR A 304 -12.36 -9.55 -1.04
C THR A 304 -11.90 -10.68 -0.13
N ASP A 305 -11.21 -11.69 -0.65
CA ASP A 305 -10.68 -12.81 0.15
C ASP A 305 -9.65 -12.40 1.22
N ARG A 306 -9.07 -11.19 1.09
CA ARG A 306 -8.21 -10.59 2.13
C ARG A 306 -9.01 -10.08 3.32
N TYR A 307 -10.31 -9.83 3.15
CA TYR A 307 -11.22 -9.35 4.17
C TYR A 307 -12.00 -10.47 4.84
N ILE A 308 -12.22 -11.60 4.16
CA ILE A 308 -12.91 -12.76 4.75
C ILE A 308 -12.05 -13.35 5.86
N ARG A 309 -12.54 -13.28 7.10
CA ARG A 309 -11.80 -13.68 8.32
C ARG A 309 -12.19 -15.05 8.85
N LEU A 310 -13.48 -15.33 8.86
CA LEU A 310 -14.00 -16.66 9.13
C LEU A 310 -13.96 -17.42 7.82
N ARG A 311 -12.85 -18.12 7.56
CA ARG A 311 -12.81 -19.11 6.49
C ARG A 311 -13.45 -20.36 7.05
N GLU A 312 -14.61 -20.71 6.51
CA GLU A 312 -15.16 -22.05 6.71
C GLU A 312 -14.11 -23.07 6.26
N ILE A 313 -14.06 -24.21 6.95
CA ILE A 313 -13.19 -25.31 6.53
C ILE A 313 -13.75 -25.80 5.20
N ASP A 314 -12.94 -25.73 4.14
CA ASP A 314 -13.33 -26.28 2.84
C ASP A 314 -13.48 -27.81 3.00
N ILE A 315 -14.72 -28.29 3.06
CA ILE A 315 -15.05 -29.71 2.99
C ILE A 315 -15.20 -30.03 1.50
N ALA A 316 -14.27 -30.80 0.96
CA ALA A 316 -14.29 -31.23 -0.43
C ALA A 316 -14.66 -32.71 -0.51
N ASP A 317 -15.59 -33.04 -1.39
CA ASP A 317 -15.92 -34.43 -1.71
C ASP A 317 -14.77 -35.06 -2.52
N GLY A 318 -14.29 -36.21 -2.06
CA GLY A 318 -13.34 -37.02 -2.81
C GLY A 318 -14.00 -37.67 -4.04
N PRO A 319 -13.22 -38.00 -5.09
CA PRO A 319 -13.76 -38.72 -6.23
C PRO A 319 -14.26 -40.11 -5.82
N THR A 320 -15.29 -40.62 -6.51
CA THR A 320 -15.76 -41.99 -6.35
C THR A 320 -14.81 -42.97 -7.02
N LEU A 321 -14.59 -44.15 -6.41
CA LEU A 321 -13.77 -45.21 -7.00
C LEU A 321 -14.38 -45.69 -8.33
N PRO A 322 -13.55 -45.97 -9.36
CA PRO A 322 -14.03 -46.54 -10.61
C PRO A 322 -14.63 -47.93 -10.34
N ARG A 323 -15.94 -48.07 -10.55
CA ARG A 323 -16.60 -49.38 -10.48
C ARG A 323 -16.18 -50.21 -11.70
N LYS A 324 -15.76 -51.46 -11.47
CA LYS A 324 -15.57 -52.45 -12.54
C LYS A 324 -16.92 -52.57 -13.26
N LYS A 325 -17.00 -52.28 -14.56
CA LYS A 325 -18.22 -52.56 -15.34
C LYS A 325 -18.55 -54.04 -15.12
N PRO A 326 -19.80 -54.40 -14.79
CA PRO A 326 -20.18 -55.80 -14.72
C PRO A 326 -19.80 -56.45 -16.05
N SER A 327 -19.15 -57.59 -15.97
CA SER A 327 -18.81 -58.34 -17.18
C SER A 327 -20.11 -58.69 -17.91
N LYS A 328 -20.09 -58.74 -19.25
CA LYS A 328 -21.28 -59.09 -20.06
C LYS A 328 -21.93 -60.43 -19.63
N THR A 329 -21.22 -61.25 -18.86
CA THR A 329 -21.68 -62.53 -18.32
C THR A 329 -22.68 -62.39 -17.17
N GLU A 330 -22.73 -61.26 -16.45
CA GLU A 330 -23.66 -61.05 -15.31
C GLU A 330 -24.97 -60.37 -15.70
N GLN A 331 -25.10 -59.87 -16.95
CA GLN A 331 -26.34 -59.26 -17.46
C GLN A 331 -27.29 -60.27 -18.13
N GLN A 332 -26.92 -61.55 -18.19
CA GLN A 332 -27.74 -62.62 -18.80
C GLN A 332 -28.28 -63.63 -17.78
N ALA A 333 -28.10 -63.39 -16.48
CA ALA A 333 -28.60 -64.26 -15.40
C ALA A 333 -29.70 -63.61 -14.54
N GLY A 334 -30.35 -62.55 -15.05
CA GLY A 334 -31.47 -61.85 -14.41
C GLY A 334 -32.77 -62.09 -15.13
#